data_AF-A0A383EN54-F1
#
_entry.id   AF-A0A383EN54-F1
#
_cell.length_a   1.000
_cell.length_b   1.000
_cell.length_c   1.000
_cell.angle_alpha   90.00
_cell.angle_beta   90.00
_cell.angle_gamma   90.00
#
_symmetry.space_group_name_H-M   'P 1'
#
loop_
_entity.id
_entity.type
_entity.pdbx_description
1 polymer ?
#
loop_
_entity_poly.entity_id
_entity_poly.type
_entity_poly.pdbx_seq_one_letter_code
_entity_poly.pdbx_strand_id
1 'polypeptide(L)'
;LAAATRDNDDDWNDVVTWVWYGMLTAEELGIDSSNYGAANLSNPSLNRLLNSTLGLGTEANPLAPTWMQSVLATSGNYYEAYDRSFCDGDGAMSNCLIDRAGTQNAPHWAGGLQYAPPMR
;
A
#
# COMPACT_ATOMS: atom_id res chain seq x y z
N LEU A 1 -13.68 3.13 4.20
CA LEU A 1 -14.29 1.82 3.88
C LEU A 1 -13.16 0.79 3.89
N ALA A 2 -13.32 -0.38 4.50
CA ALA A 2 -12.35 -1.47 4.40
C ALA A 2 -12.80 -2.48 3.33
N ALA A 3 -11.86 -3.25 2.77
CA ALA A 3 -12.20 -4.34 1.87
C ALA A 3 -12.93 -5.45 2.64
N ALA A 4 -14.08 -5.89 2.13
CA ALA A 4 -14.85 -6.94 2.77
C ALA A 4 -14.26 -8.32 2.44
N THR A 5 -14.04 -9.14 3.46
CA THR A 5 -13.67 -10.56 3.32
C THR A 5 -14.72 -11.45 3.95
N ARG A 6 -14.64 -12.76 3.69
CA ARG A 6 -15.45 -13.74 4.40
C ARG A 6 -15.07 -13.73 5.89
N ASP A 7 -16.05 -13.98 6.74
CA ASP A 7 -15.84 -14.19 8.17
C ASP A 7 -15.07 -15.49 8.44
N ASN A 8 -14.32 -15.52 9.56
CA ASN A 8 -13.54 -16.67 10.05
C ASN A 8 -12.51 -17.21 9.04
N ASP A 9 -11.88 -16.31 8.27
CA ASP A 9 -10.75 -16.56 7.38
C ASP A 9 -9.68 -15.47 7.64
N ASP A 10 -9.10 -15.53 8.84
CA ASP A 10 -8.24 -14.47 9.38
C ASP A 10 -6.95 -14.33 8.56
N ASP A 11 -6.34 -15.44 8.10
CA ASP A 11 -5.16 -15.42 7.23
C ASP A 11 -5.42 -14.63 5.94
N TRP A 12 -6.60 -14.82 5.33
CA TRP A 12 -6.99 -14.08 4.14
C TRP A 12 -7.32 -12.61 4.44
N ASN A 13 -8.00 -12.34 5.56
CA ASN A 13 -8.27 -10.97 6.00
C ASN A 13 -6.98 -10.18 6.23
N ASP A 14 -5.98 -10.80 6.85
CA ASP A 14 -4.67 -10.22 7.09
C ASP A 14 -3.99 -9.88 5.76
N VAL A 15 -3.96 -10.80 4.79
CA VAL A 15 -3.39 -10.53 3.46
C VAL A 15 -4.03 -9.30 2.83
N VAL A 16 -5.36 -9.24 2.77
CA VAL A 16 -6.09 -8.13 2.15
C VAL A 16 -5.82 -6.80 2.89
N THR A 17 -5.82 -6.84 4.21
CA THR A 17 -5.58 -5.68 5.07
C THR A 17 -4.15 -5.14 4.91
N TRP A 18 -3.15 -6.02 4.90
CA TRP A 18 -1.76 -5.63 4.77
C TRP A 18 -1.39 -5.14 3.38
N VAL A 19 -2.08 -5.58 2.31
CA VAL A 19 -1.93 -4.98 0.97
C VAL A 19 -2.27 -3.49 1.01
N TRP A 20 -3.40 -3.12 1.63
CA TRP A 20 -3.78 -1.72 1.77
C TRP A 20 -2.78 -0.92 2.60
N TYR A 21 -2.38 -1.45 3.76
CA TYR A 21 -1.40 -0.79 4.62
C TYR A 21 -0.04 -0.63 3.94
N GLY A 22 0.43 -1.66 3.24
CA GLY A 22 1.68 -1.61 2.49
C GLY A 22 1.66 -0.55 1.39
N MET A 23 0.55 -0.39 0.67
CA MET A 23 0.41 0.67 -0.34
C MET A 23 0.48 2.08 0.28
N LEU A 24 -0.14 2.28 1.44
CA LEU A 24 -0.10 3.57 2.13
C LEU A 24 1.26 3.84 2.78
N THR A 25 1.89 2.83 3.39
CA THR A 25 3.26 2.92 3.93
C THR A 25 4.28 3.18 2.82
N ALA A 26 4.10 2.60 1.62
CA ALA A 26 4.95 2.90 0.47
C ALA A 26 4.87 4.38 0.10
N GLU A 27 3.66 4.97 0.04
CA GLU A 27 3.50 6.41 -0.18
C GLU A 27 4.19 7.24 0.91
N GLU A 28 4.01 6.88 2.19
CA GLU A 28 4.65 7.57 3.32
C GLU A 28 6.17 7.58 3.20
N LEU A 29 6.75 6.49 2.71
CA LEU A 29 8.19 6.31 2.52
C LEU A 29 8.70 6.84 1.16
N GLY A 30 7.83 7.42 0.33
CA GLY A 30 8.17 7.91 -1.01
C GLY A 30 8.51 6.81 -2.01
N ILE A 31 8.01 5.59 -1.78
CA ILE A 31 8.17 4.45 -2.68
C ILE A 31 6.95 4.32 -3.58
N ASP A 32 7.19 4.13 -4.87
CA ASP A 32 6.18 4.03 -5.91
C ASP A 32 6.52 2.90 -6.91
N SER A 33 5.66 2.70 -7.91
CA SER A 33 5.86 1.69 -8.96
C SER A 33 7.13 1.90 -9.79
N SER A 34 7.68 3.11 -9.84
CA SER A 34 8.85 3.45 -10.65
C SER A 34 10.18 3.21 -9.91
N ASN A 35 10.17 3.29 -8.58
CA ASN A 35 11.40 3.35 -7.79
C ASN A 35 11.60 2.16 -6.83
N TYR A 36 10.58 1.33 -6.58
CA TYR A 36 10.66 0.26 -5.58
C TYR A 36 11.83 -0.72 -5.81
N GLY A 37 12.16 -1.00 -7.08
CA GLY A 37 13.27 -1.91 -7.44
C GLY A 37 14.66 -1.36 -7.15
N ALA A 38 14.81 -0.05 -6.95
CA ALA A 38 16.07 0.63 -6.66
C ALA A 38 16.11 1.21 -5.22
N ALA A 39 15.14 0.86 -4.38
CA ALA A 39 15.05 1.36 -3.02
C ALA A 39 16.30 1.01 -2.19
N ASN A 40 16.73 1.93 -1.32
CA ASN A 40 17.90 1.70 -0.47
C ASN A 40 17.59 0.71 0.67
N LEU A 41 17.89 -0.56 0.46
CA LEU A 41 17.65 -1.64 1.42
C LEU A 41 18.54 -1.59 2.68
N SER A 42 19.50 -0.66 2.78
CA SER A 42 20.18 -0.39 4.05
C SER A 42 19.26 0.34 5.05
N ASN A 43 18.20 1.00 4.57
CA ASN A 43 17.13 1.51 5.41
C ASN A 43 16.25 0.35 5.89
N PRO A 44 16.18 0.06 7.20
CA PRO A 44 15.40 -1.07 7.71
C PRO A 44 13.92 -1.00 7.38
N SER A 45 13.33 0.20 7.31
CA SER A 45 11.92 0.38 6.98
C SER A 45 11.62 0.02 5.54
N LEU A 46 12.48 0.44 4.59
CA LEU A 46 12.35 0.08 3.18
C LEU A 46 12.58 -1.40 2.95
N ASN A 47 13.59 -1.98 3.62
CA ASN A 47 13.85 -3.41 3.49
C ASN A 47 12.70 -4.25 4.06
N ARG A 48 12.10 -3.83 5.18
CA ARG A 48 10.94 -4.53 5.74
C ARG A 48 9.72 -4.42 4.83
N LEU A 49 9.43 -3.23 4.28
CA LEU A 49 8.33 -3.05 3.34
C LEU A 49 8.49 -3.98 2.13
N LEU A 50 9.70 -4.09 1.56
CA LEU A 50 9.92 -4.74 0.26
C LEU A 50 10.33 -6.22 0.35
N ASN A 51 10.86 -6.69 1.49
CA ASN A 51 11.44 -8.03 1.62
C ASN A 51 11.00 -8.77 2.90
N SER A 52 9.84 -8.43 3.48
CA SER A 52 9.28 -9.15 4.64
C SER A 52 7.97 -9.84 4.31
N THR A 53 7.82 -11.09 4.75
CA THR A 53 6.55 -11.83 4.64
C THR A 53 5.48 -11.29 5.59
N LEU A 54 5.88 -10.64 6.69
CA LEU A 54 5.01 -10.30 7.83
C LEU A 54 4.19 -11.48 8.39
N GLY A 55 4.60 -12.72 8.09
CA GLY A 55 3.83 -13.92 8.45
C GLY A 55 2.53 -14.10 7.65
N LEU A 56 2.37 -13.43 6.51
CA LEU A 56 1.14 -13.46 5.72
C LEU A 56 0.98 -14.74 4.90
N GLY A 57 -0.27 -15.15 4.74
CA GLY A 57 -0.65 -16.44 4.13
C GLY A 57 -0.75 -17.54 5.18
N THR A 58 -0.96 -18.77 4.73
CA THR A 58 -1.05 -19.92 5.65
C THR A 58 0.32 -20.55 5.84
N GLU A 59 0.51 -21.35 6.89
CA GLU A 59 1.75 -22.12 7.08
C GLU A 59 2.09 -23.01 5.87
N ALA A 60 1.06 -23.56 5.21
CA ALA A 60 1.20 -24.40 4.03
C ALA A 60 1.38 -23.61 2.72
N ASN A 61 0.99 -22.34 2.70
CA ASN A 61 1.06 -21.46 1.52
C ASN A 61 1.37 -20.02 1.95
N PRO A 62 2.61 -19.76 2.42
CA PRO A 62 3.02 -18.42 2.82
C PRO A 62 3.21 -17.53 1.61
N LEU A 63 2.99 -16.23 1.78
CA LEU A 63 3.37 -15.27 0.75
C LEU A 63 4.90 -15.18 0.63
N ALA A 64 5.37 -14.90 -0.59
CA ALA A 64 6.78 -14.62 -0.83
C ALA A 64 7.21 -13.38 -0.02
N PRO A 65 8.46 -13.31 0.49
CA PRO A 65 8.96 -12.13 1.19
C PRO A 65 8.87 -10.83 0.38
N THR A 66 8.80 -10.95 -0.94
CA THR A 66 8.73 -9.85 -1.90
C THR A 66 7.31 -9.53 -2.36
N TRP A 67 6.27 -10.02 -1.68
CA TRP A 67 4.86 -9.82 -2.08
C TRP A 67 4.52 -8.34 -2.31
N MET A 68 5.07 -7.43 -1.50
CA MET A 68 4.83 -6.00 -1.65
C MET A 68 5.46 -5.42 -2.92
N GLN A 69 6.58 -5.97 -3.39
CA GLN A 69 7.14 -5.60 -4.70
C GLN A 69 6.17 -5.95 -5.82
N SER A 70 5.50 -7.10 -5.75
CA SER A 70 4.47 -7.48 -6.72
C SER A 70 3.25 -6.55 -6.68
N VAL A 71 2.85 -6.11 -5.48
CA VAL A 71 1.78 -5.11 -5.31
C VAL A 71 2.18 -3.78 -5.93
N LEU A 72 3.37 -3.26 -5.64
CA LEU A 72 3.86 -2.00 -6.20
C LEU A 72 4.04 -2.07 -7.72
N ALA A 73 4.51 -3.20 -8.25
CA ALA A 73 4.65 -3.43 -9.67
C ALA A 73 3.31 -3.36 -10.42
N THR A 74 2.22 -3.80 -9.77
CA THR A 74 0.90 -3.92 -10.41
C THR A 74 0.04 -2.68 -10.18
N SER A 75 0.01 -2.20 -8.95
CA SER A 75 -0.93 -1.20 -8.46
C SER A 75 -0.26 0.10 -8.04
N GLY A 76 1.06 0.12 -7.88
CA GLY A 76 1.76 1.24 -7.24
C GLY A 76 1.38 1.40 -5.78
N ASN A 77 1.75 2.54 -5.21
CA ASN A 77 1.37 2.94 -3.87
C ASN A 77 -0.07 3.50 -3.83
N TYR A 78 -0.50 3.98 -2.65
CA TYR A 78 -1.86 4.50 -2.49
C TYR A 78 -2.13 5.76 -3.32
N TYR A 79 -1.17 6.67 -3.45
CA TYR A 79 -1.28 7.86 -4.30
C TYR A 79 -1.55 7.48 -5.76
N GLU A 80 -0.73 6.58 -6.32
CA GLU A 80 -0.87 6.13 -7.71
C GLU A 80 -2.20 5.41 -7.96
N ALA A 81 -2.64 4.58 -7.01
CA ALA A 81 -3.92 3.90 -7.11
C ALA A 81 -5.11 4.87 -7.06
N TYR A 82 -5.02 5.92 -6.23
CA TYR A 82 -6.06 6.94 -6.16
C TYR A 82 -6.15 7.75 -7.46
N ASP A 83 -4.99 8.21 -7.94
CA ASP A 83 -4.88 9.00 -9.16
C ASP A 83 -5.46 8.26 -10.38
N ARG A 84 -5.09 6.99 -10.59
CA ARG A 84 -5.66 6.18 -11.68
C ARG A 84 -7.16 5.90 -11.55
N SER A 85 -7.72 5.95 -10.35
CA SER A 85 -9.12 5.54 -10.09
C SER A 85 -10.08 6.73 -10.13
N PHE A 86 -9.64 7.89 -9.66
CA PHE A 86 -10.49 9.06 -9.47
C PHE A 86 -10.02 10.28 -10.26
N CYS A 87 -8.84 10.25 -10.86
CA CYS A 87 -8.23 11.34 -11.63
C CYS A 87 -7.88 10.84 -13.04
N ASP A 88 -6.99 11.52 -13.76
CA ASP A 88 -6.57 11.13 -15.12
C ASP A 88 -5.41 10.12 -15.15
N GLY A 89 -4.77 9.84 -14.02
CA GLY A 89 -3.77 8.78 -13.90
C GLY A 89 -2.36 9.18 -14.35
N ASP A 90 -2.06 10.47 -14.49
CA ASP A 90 -0.76 10.99 -14.95
C ASP A 90 0.26 11.22 -13.83
N GLY A 91 -0.12 10.97 -12.57
CA GLY A 91 0.69 11.16 -11.37
C GLY A 91 0.64 12.57 -10.80
N ALA A 92 -0.08 13.52 -11.40
CA ALA A 92 -0.21 14.89 -10.93
C ALA A 92 -1.43 15.14 -10.03
N MET A 93 -2.27 14.12 -9.80
CA MET A 93 -3.52 14.26 -9.02
C MET A 93 -4.42 15.34 -9.62
N SER A 94 -4.63 15.28 -10.95
CA SER A 94 -5.29 16.32 -11.74
C SER A 94 -6.56 15.81 -12.40
N ASN A 95 -7.49 16.72 -12.73
CA ASN A 95 -8.78 16.38 -13.35
C ASN A 95 -9.61 15.34 -12.57
N CYS A 96 -9.55 15.40 -11.24
CA CYS A 96 -10.19 14.41 -10.38
C CYS A 96 -11.73 14.56 -10.33
N LEU A 97 -12.43 13.44 -10.39
CA LEU A 97 -13.86 13.33 -10.06
C LEU A 97 -14.09 13.53 -8.56
N ILE A 98 -13.13 13.10 -7.75
CA ILE A 98 -13.12 13.27 -6.30
C ILE A 98 -11.72 13.74 -5.92
N ASP A 99 -11.61 14.95 -5.39
CA ASP A 99 -10.33 15.47 -4.92
C ASP A 99 -9.84 14.64 -3.73
N ARG A 100 -8.54 14.35 -3.72
CA ARG A 100 -7.91 13.68 -2.58
C ARG A 100 -7.63 14.65 -1.45
N ALA A 101 -6.99 15.78 -1.77
CA ALA A 101 -6.55 16.78 -0.81
C ALA A 101 -7.75 17.41 -0.08
N GLY A 102 -7.62 17.58 1.24
CA GLY A 102 -8.70 18.14 2.07
C GLY A 102 -9.87 17.18 2.32
N THR A 103 -9.81 15.93 1.87
CA THR A 103 -10.82 14.91 2.16
C THR A 103 -10.32 13.85 3.13
N GLN A 104 -11.22 12.97 3.58
CA GLN A 104 -10.87 11.83 4.42
C GLN A 104 -9.95 10.83 3.72
N ASN A 105 -9.84 10.88 2.38
CA ASN A 105 -8.96 10.02 1.60
C ASN A 105 -7.51 10.52 1.53
N ALA A 106 -7.23 11.74 2.00
CA ALA A 106 -5.85 12.14 2.22
C ALA A 106 -5.22 11.29 3.35
N PRO A 107 -3.90 11.10 3.34
CA PRO A 107 -3.20 10.44 4.42
C PRO A 107 -3.19 11.32 5.65
N HIS A 108 -3.03 10.72 6.83
CA HIS A 108 -3.08 11.46 8.09
C HIS A 108 -2.02 12.56 8.17
N TRP A 109 -0.85 12.37 7.55
CA TRP A 109 0.21 13.39 7.50
C TRP A 109 -0.12 14.57 6.56
N ALA A 110 -1.17 14.46 5.76
CA ALA A 110 -1.71 15.53 4.92
C ALA A 110 -3.12 15.98 5.38
N GLY A 111 -3.52 15.66 6.62
CA GLY A 111 -4.77 16.13 7.22
C GLY A 111 -6.01 15.29 6.90
N GLY A 112 -5.87 14.11 6.28
CA GLY A 112 -6.96 13.16 6.09
C GLY A 112 -7.00 12.05 7.13
N LEU A 113 -7.66 10.93 6.80
CA LEU A 113 -7.89 9.81 7.74
C LEU A 113 -7.19 8.51 7.34
N GLN A 114 -6.53 8.45 6.18
CA GLN A 114 -5.84 7.24 5.78
C GLN A 114 -4.60 7.04 6.64
N TYR A 115 -4.57 5.91 7.34
CA TYR A 115 -3.53 5.54 8.29
C TYR A 115 -3.18 4.06 8.14
N ALA A 116 -1.90 3.75 8.10
CA ALA A 116 -1.39 2.39 8.16
C ALA A 116 -0.74 2.18 9.52
N PRO A 117 -1.07 1.09 10.25
CA PRO A 117 -0.29 0.71 11.41
C PRO A 117 1.16 0.43 10.98
N PRO A 118 2.13 0.68 11.86
CA PRO A 118 3.54 0.46 11.54
C PRO A 118 3.82 -0.99 11.13
N MET A 119 4.39 -1.20 9.95
CA MET A 119 4.95 -2.48 9.52
C MET A 119 6.20 -2.80 10.38
N ARG A 120 6.01 -3.60 11.43
CA ARG A 120 7.03 -3.97 12.42
C ARG A 120 7.19 -5.46 12.51
#